data_AF-J8ERF6-F1
#
_entry.id   AF-J8ERF6-F1
#
_cell.length_a   1.000
_cell.length_b   1.000
_cell.length_c   1.000
_cell.angle_alpha   90.00
_cell.angle_beta   90.00
_cell.angle_gamma   90.00
#
_symmetry.space_group_name_H-M   'P 1'
#
loop_
_entity.id
_entity.type
_entity.pdbx_description
1 polymer ?
#
loop_
_entity_poly.entity_id
_entity_poly.type
_entity_poly.pdbx_seq_one_letter_code
_entity_poly.pdbx_strand_id
1 'polypeptide(L)' 'MATRYEGEGEPDLELIEKVDTDTPYHGKLSTFLQWHQQDPVDDMGRNGNNLIYEKFQHNRNPFVDHQEYVERIWD' A
#
# COMPACT_ATOMS: atom_id res chain seq x y z
N MET A 1 5.02 9.80 2.50
CA MET A 1 4.70 8.33 2.45
C MET A 1 3.71 7.90 1.36
N ALA A 2 3.74 6.64 0.89
CA ALA A 2 2.70 5.99 0.05
C ALA A 2 1.37 5.82 0.81
N THR A 3 0.69 6.96 1.01
CA THR A 3 -0.71 7.17 1.41
C THR A 3 -1.12 7.13 2.89
N ARG A 4 -0.22 6.97 3.88
CA ARG A 4 -0.67 7.12 5.29
C ARG A 4 0.27 7.78 6.31
N TYR A 5 1.51 7.35 6.49
CA TYR A 5 2.28 7.76 7.68
C TYR A 5 3.31 8.84 7.40
N GLU A 6 2.87 10.09 7.22
CA GLU A 6 3.75 11.25 7.50
C GLU A 6 3.60 11.63 8.98
N GLY A 7 3.88 10.67 9.86
CA GLY A 7 3.36 10.62 11.23
C GLY A 7 3.61 11.85 12.11
N GLU A 8 2.68 12.11 13.04
CA GLU A 8 2.85 13.05 14.15
C GLU A 8 3.71 12.44 15.29
N GLY A 9 4.90 11.92 14.96
CA GLY A 9 5.85 11.32 15.91
C GLY A 9 6.22 9.86 15.63
N GLU A 10 5.55 9.20 14.69
CA GLU A 10 5.92 7.87 14.20
C GLU A 10 6.92 7.96 13.02
N PRO A 11 7.78 6.95 12.80
CA PRO A 11 8.70 6.93 11.67
C PRO A 11 7.95 6.95 10.32
N ASP A 12 8.41 7.80 9.39
CA ASP A 12 7.88 7.86 8.01
C ASP A 12 8.43 6.70 7.19
N LEU A 13 7.60 5.69 6.95
CA LEU A 13 8.04 4.47 6.26
C LEU A 13 8.21 4.72 4.75
N GLU A 14 9.39 4.41 4.24
CA GLU A 14 9.73 4.60 2.84
C GLU A 14 10.00 3.25 2.16
N LEU A 15 9.36 3.05 1.00
CA LEU A 15 9.66 1.88 0.16
C LEU A 15 10.98 2.10 -0.59
N ILE A 16 11.83 1.08 -0.58
CA ILE A 16 13.13 1.12 -1.28
C ILE A 16 13.28 -0.08 -2.23
N GLU A 17 14.50 -0.36 -2.72
CA GLU A 17 14.81 -1.47 -3.64
C GLU A 17 15.64 -2.59 -3.00
N LYS A 18 15.51 -2.79 -1.67
CA LYS A 18 16.33 -3.72 -0.91
C LYS A 18 15.55 -4.44 0.19
N VAL A 19 15.90 -5.70 0.42
CA VAL A 19 15.42 -6.49 1.56
C VAL A 19 16.44 -6.47 2.71
N ASP A 20 16.00 -6.85 3.91
CA ASP A 20 16.84 -6.81 5.12
C ASP A 20 17.26 -5.36 5.46
N THR A 21 16.26 -4.59 5.87
CA THR A 21 16.32 -3.15 6.15
C THR A 21 15.79 -2.87 7.55
N ASP A 22 16.32 -1.83 8.18
CA ASP A 22 15.80 -1.31 9.45
C ASP A 22 14.73 -0.24 9.22
N THR A 23 13.92 0.01 10.24
CA THR A 23 12.96 1.13 10.24
C THR A 23 13.69 2.45 9.93
N PRO A 24 13.20 3.28 9.00
CA PRO A 24 11.87 3.22 8.39
C PRO A 24 11.86 2.72 6.94
N TYR A 25 12.89 2.00 6.47
CA TYR A 25 12.95 1.56 5.09
C TYR A 25 12.35 0.17 4.92
N HIS A 26 11.55 -0.02 3.87
CA HIS A 26 10.82 -1.25 3.64
C HIS A 26 10.96 -1.78 2.23
N GLY A 27 11.38 -3.04 2.15
CA GLY A 27 11.12 -3.92 1.03
C GLY A 27 11.72 -3.49 -0.31
N LYS A 28 11.35 -4.23 -1.34
CA LYS A 28 11.78 -4.01 -2.71
C LYS A 28 10.57 -3.60 -3.55
N LEU A 29 10.45 -2.30 -3.82
CA LEU A 29 9.32 -1.69 -4.51
C LEU A 29 9.05 -2.37 -5.85
N SER A 30 10.06 -2.63 -6.68
CA SER A 30 9.91 -3.36 -7.94
C SER A 30 9.25 -4.74 -7.78
N THR A 31 9.50 -5.46 -6.68
CA THR A 31 8.81 -6.72 -6.39
C THR A 31 7.33 -6.50 -6.07
N PHE A 32 7.00 -5.48 -5.28
CA PHE A 32 5.61 -5.16 -4.96
C PHE A 32 4.82 -4.69 -6.19
N LEU A 33 5.44 -3.88 -7.06
CA LEU A 33 4.82 -3.46 -8.33
C LEU A 33 4.56 -4.67 -9.23
N GLN A 34 5.52 -5.61 -9.32
CA GLN A 34 5.34 -6.84 -10.09
C GLN A 34 4.18 -7.69 -9.54
N TRP A 35 4.10 -7.88 -8.23
CA TRP A 35 3.01 -8.67 -7.61
C TRP A 35 1.65 -8.01 -7.80
N HIS A 36 1.59 -6.68 -7.70
CA HIS A 36 0.36 -5.93 -7.95
C HIS A 36 -0.19 -6.16 -9.37
N GLN A 37 0.69 -6.21 -10.38
CA GLN A 37 0.30 -6.50 -11.76
C GLN A 37 -0.12 -7.97 -11.96
N GLN A 38 0.47 -8.89 -11.21
CA GLN A 38 0.20 -10.33 -11.32
C GLN A 38 -1.10 -10.76 -10.63
N ASP A 39 -1.49 -10.06 -9.57
CA ASP A 39 -2.68 -10.37 -8.77
C ASP A 39 -3.52 -9.10 -8.54
N PRO A 40 -4.32 -8.69 -9.56
CA PRO A 40 -5.15 -7.51 -9.46
C PRO A 40 -6.29 -7.71 -8.44
N VAL A 41 -6.71 -6.62 -7.82
CA VAL A 41 -7.74 -6.61 -6.78
C VAL A 41 -9.07 -7.16 -7.32
N ASP A 42 -9.54 -8.22 -6.67
CA ASP A 42 -10.82 -8.87 -6.94
C ASP A 42 -11.94 -8.39 -6.00
N ASP A 43 -13.11 -9.00 -6.11
CA ASP A 43 -14.27 -8.65 -5.28
C ASP A 43 -14.05 -8.99 -3.79
N MET A 44 -13.27 -10.02 -3.47
CA MET A 44 -12.93 -10.34 -2.09
C MET A 44 -12.06 -9.25 -1.47
N GLY A 45 -11.06 -8.76 -2.21
CA GLY A 45 -10.21 -7.64 -1.81
C GLY A 45 -11.03 -6.36 -1.57
N ARG A 46 -11.94 -6.02 -2.49
CA ARG A 46 -12.84 -4.86 -2.34
C ARG A 46 -13.77 -5.00 -1.13
N ASN A 47 -14.38 -6.18 -0.94
CA ASN A 47 -15.26 -6.44 0.19
C ASN A 47 -14.51 -6.37 1.53
N GLY A 48 -13.27 -6.86 1.57
CA GLY A 48 -12.39 -6.72 2.73
C GLY A 48 -12.11 -5.26 3.09
N ASN A 49 -11.76 -4.43 2.10
CA ASN A 49 -11.52 -3.00 2.31
C ASN A 49 -12.78 -2.27 2.81
N ASN A 50 -13.95 -2.60 2.25
CA ASN A 50 -15.24 -2.07 2.72
C ASN A 50 -15.49 -2.44 4.20
N LEU A 51 -15.32 -3.72 4.56
CA LEU A 51 -15.53 -4.19 5.93
C LEU A 51 -14.59 -3.51 6.94
N ILE A 52 -13.31 -3.38 6.59
CA ILE A 52 -12.30 -2.72 7.43
C ILE A 52 -12.65 -1.25 7.65
N TYR A 53 -13.06 -0.56 6.59
CA TYR A 53 -13.50 0.83 6.66
C TYR A 53 -14.76 1.00 7.53
N GLU A 54 -15.79 0.19 7.29
CA GLU A 54 -17.08 0.35 7.96
C GLU A 54 -17.05 -0.01 9.44
N LYS A 55 -16.26 -1.03 9.83
CA LYS A 55 -16.35 -1.62 11.17
C LYS A 55 -15.14 -1.37 12.08
N PHE A 56 -13.98 -0.97 11.55
CA PHE A 56 -12.75 -0.99 12.33
C PHE A 56 -11.91 0.29 12.24
N GLN A 57 -11.35 0.60 11.07
CA GLN A 57 -10.29 1.61 10.95
C GLN A 57 -10.76 2.94 10.38
N HIS A 58 -11.92 2.95 9.70
CA HIS A 58 -12.53 4.15 9.11
C HIS A 58 -11.61 4.93 8.15
N ASN A 59 -10.60 4.26 7.58
CA ASN A 59 -9.80 4.73 6.45
C ASN A 59 -9.82 3.69 5.32
N ARG A 60 -9.52 4.14 4.09
CA ARG A 60 -9.52 3.30 2.88
C ARG A 60 -8.10 3.04 2.44
N ASN A 61 -7.82 1.84 1.92
CA ASN A 61 -6.64 1.62 1.11
C ASN A 61 -6.90 2.12 -0.33
N PRO A 62 -6.25 3.20 -0.79
CA PRO A 62 -6.52 3.78 -2.11
C PRO A 62 -6.10 2.86 -3.25
N PHE A 63 -5.12 1.97 -3.07
CA PHE A 63 -4.68 1.03 -4.11
C PHE A 63 -5.65 -0.15 -4.29
N VAL A 64 -6.53 -0.40 -3.31
CA VAL A 64 -7.63 -1.37 -3.43
C VAL A 64 -8.82 -0.76 -4.16
N ASP A 65 -9.09 0.52 -3.91
CA ASP A 65 -10.20 1.24 -4.56
C ASP A 65 -9.85 1.70 -5.98
N HIS A 66 -8.59 2.07 -6.21
CA HIS A 66 -8.05 2.63 -7.45
C HIS A 66 -6.67 2.04 -7.74
N GLN A 67 -6.66 0.87 -8.38
CA GLN A 67 -5.42 0.16 -8.74
C GLN A 67 -4.56 1.00 -9.70
N GLU A 68 -5.19 1.82 -10.55
CA GLU A 68 -4.53 2.71 -11.49
C GLU A 68 -3.62 3.75 -10.82
N TYR A 69 -3.76 3.97 -9.52
CA TYR A 69 -2.87 4.89 -8.80
C TYR A 69 -1.46 4.34 -8.66
N VAL A 70 -1.28 3.01 -8.66
CA VAL A 70 0.06 2.41 -8.59
C VAL A 70 0.88 2.82 -9.81
N GLU A 71 0.34 2.64 -11.00
CA GLU A 71 0.98 3.06 -12.26
C GLU A 71 1.22 4.57 -12.27
N ARG A 72 0.22 5.40 -11.90
CA ARG A 72 0.37 6.87 -11.93
C ARG A 72 1.46 7.42 -11.01
N ILE A 73 1.83 6.71 -9.95
CA ILE A 73 2.84 7.15 -9.00
C ILE A 73 4.23 6.61 -9.37
N TRP A 74 4.32 5.41 -9.95
CA TRP A 74 5.58 4.67 -10.10
C TRP A 74 5.90 4.17 -11.52
N ASP A 75 5.14 4.53 -12.57
CA ASP A 75 5.56 4.36 -13.98
C ASP A 75 6.66 5.34 -14.41
#